data_AF-A0AAV3XPA5-F1
#
_entry.id   AF-A0AAV3XPA5-F1
#
_cell.length_a   1.000
_cell.length_b   1.000
_cell.length_c   1.000
_cell.angle_alpha   90.00
_cell.angle_beta   90.00
_cell.angle_gamma   90.00
#
_symmetry.space_group_name_H-M   'P 1'
#
loop_
_entity.id
_entity.type
_entity.pdbx_description
1 polymer ?
#
loop_
_entity_poly.entity_id
_entity_poly.type
_entity_poly.pdbx_seq_one_letter_code
_entity_poly.pdbx_strand_id
1 'polypeptide(L)'
;MIREIRINYIFADDPTWEKLMLACDELGWNKSTIVKQCLHGFFRRDGEFYANAGILDAQYRGMSEEEYFKTLRDRLEEDLPRYQQGRPGFGVSPIDPIEPIPTDPGYKRSYNTIGLSAYNYVLLKVARIVDGGSMIQTISRMIVKHLNDNWETAYQPQIDRDHRCKFK
;
A
#
# COMPACT_ATOMS: atom_id res chain seq x y z
N MET A 1 1.39 -2.65 18.25
CA MET A 1 0.51 -1.46 18.13
C MET A 1 0.03 -1.35 16.70
N ILE A 2 -1.29 -1.19 16.50
CA ILE A 2 -1.90 -0.93 15.18
C ILE A 2 -2.02 0.58 15.01
N ARG A 3 -1.73 1.07 13.80
CA ARG A 3 -1.92 2.47 13.39
C ARG A 3 -3.08 2.53 12.40
N GLU A 4 -4.01 3.45 12.63
CA GLU A 4 -5.15 3.67 11.75
C GLU A 4 -4.94 4.88 10.84
N ILE A 5 -5.26 4.72 9.56
CA ILE A 5 -5.21 5.77 8.55
C ILE A 5 -6.62 5.97 7.99
N ARG A 6 -7.18 7.17 8.16
CA ARG A 6 -8.46 7.55 7.55
C ARG A 6 -8.20 8.04 6.12
N ILE A 7 -8.78 7.37 5.14
CA ILE A 7 -8.62 7.72 3.72
C ILE A 7 -9.95 8.02 3.00
N ASN A 8 -11.09 7.57 3.54
CA ASN A 8 -12.45 7.77 3.02
C ASN A 8 -12.73 7.22 1.60
N TYR A 9 -11.70 6.91 0.82
CA TYR A 9 -11.79 6.31 -0.50
C TYR A 9 -10.44 5.78 -0.96
N ILE A 10 -10.49 4.93 -1.98
CA ILE A 10 -9.35 4.56 -2.82
C ILE A 10 -9.68 4.87 -4.28
N PHE A 11 -8.67 4.94 -5.13
CA PHE A 11 -8.85 4.95 -6.58
C PHE A 11 -8.71 3.51 -7.10
N ALA A 12 -9.62 3.11 -7.99
CA ALA A 12 -9.54 1.83 -8.70
C ALA A 12 -10.38 1.92 -9.97
N ASP A 13 -9.87 1.34 -11.05
CA ASP A 13 -10.67 1.10 -12.26
C ASP A 13 -11.75 0.04 -12.00
N ASP A 14 -12.69 -0.11 -12.94
CA ASP A 14 -13.77 -1.09 -12.83
C ASP A 14 -13.23 -2.52 -12.67
N PRO A 15 -12.26 -3.01 -13.48
CA PRO A 15 -11.75 -4.38 -13.33
C PRO A 15 -11.09 -4.65 -11.98
N THR A 16 -10.30 -3.71 -11.43
CA THR A 16 -9.70 -3.89 -10.10
C THR A 16 -10.78 -3.89 -9.03
N TRP A 17 -11.77 -3.02 -9.14
CA TRP A 17 -12.84 -2.94 -8.17
C TRP A 17 -13.71 -4.21 -8.18
N GLU A 18 -14.03 -4.74 -9.36
CA GLU A 18 -14.74 -6.00 -9.53
C GLU A 18 -13.99 -7.16 -8.89
N LYS A 19 -12.67 -7.28 -9.12
CA LYS A 19 -11.83 -8.28 -8.45
C LYS A 19 -11.90 -8.17 -6.92
N LEU A 20 -11.80 -6.96 -6.39
CA LEU A 20 -11.87 -6.73 -4.95
C LEU A 20 -13.23 -7.13 -4.39
N MET A 21 -14.33 -6.76 -5.05
CA MET A 21 -15.68 -7.08 -4.62
C MET A 21 -15.98 -8.58 -4.73
N LEU A 22 -15.56 -9.23 -5.82
CA LEU A 22 -15.70 -10.67 -6.00
C LEU A 22 -14.95 -11.44 -4.89
N ALA A 23 -13.74 -11.01 -4.53
CA ALA A 23 -13.02 -11.59 -3.40
C ALA A 23 -13.77 -11.37 -2.07
N CYS A 24 -14.47 -10.25 -1.89
CA CYS A 24 -15.28 -10.02 -0.70
C CYS A 24 -16.47 -10.99 -0.63
N ASP A 25 -17.20 -11.10 -1.74
CA ASP A 25 -18.44 -11.87 -1.83
C ASP A 25 -18.17 -13.38 -1.73
N GLU A 26 -17.12 -13.86 -2.39
CA GLU A 26 -16.86 -15.30 -2.50
C GLU A 26 -16.05 -15.88 -1.34
N LEU A 27 -15.09 -15.10 -0.82
CA LEU A 27 -14.23 -15.53 0.29
C LEU A 27 -14.79 -15.15 1.66
N GLY A 28 -15.94 -14.45 1.71
CA GLY A 28 -16.57 -14.00 2.95
C GLY A 28 -15.76 -12.94 3.71
N TRP A 29 -14.86 -12.24 3.01
CA TRP A 29 -14.00 -11.22 3.60
C TRP A 29 -14.60 -9.84 3.40
N ASN A 30 -14.51 -8.96 4.39
CA ASN A 30 -14.91 -7.57 4.17
C ASN A 30 -13.80 -6.81 3.42
N LYS A 31 -14.16 -5.67 2.81
CA LYS A 31 -13.22 -4.81 2.05
C LYS A 31 -11.97 -4.46 2.85
N SER A 32 -12.11 -4.24 4.16
CA SER A 32 -10.97 -3.89 5.01
C SER A 32 -9.99 -5.03 5.19
N THR A 33 -10.47 -6.27 5.23
CA THR A 33 -9.62 -7.45 5.26
C THR A 33 -8.83 -7.58 3.96
N ILE A 34 -9.49 -7.45 2.81
CA ILE A 34 -8.83 -7.53 1.50
C ILE A 34 -7.76 -6.45 1.34
N VAL A 35 -8.11 -5.18 1.61
CA VAL A 35 -7.17 -4.07 1.47
C VAL A 35 -5.97 -4.23 2.41
N LYS A 36 -6.20 -4.69 3.65
CA LYS A 36 -5.13 -4.97 4.60
C LYS A 36 -4.22 -6.10 4.11
N GLN A 37 -4.80 -7.17 3.56
CA GLN A 37 -4.04 -8.27 2.95
C GLN A 37 -3.23 -7.77 1.75
N CYS A 38 -3.80 -6.91 0.91
CA CYS A 38 -3.10 -6.33 -0.23
C CYS A 38 -1.84 -5.58 0.22
N LEU A 39 -1.99 -4.65 1.17
CA LEU A 39 -0.87 -3.86 1.69
C LEU A 39 0.14 -4.73 2.45
N HIS A 40 -0.32 -5.70 3.24
CA HIS A 40 0.57 -6.58 3.97
C HIS A 40 1.35 -7.50 3.02
N GLY A 41 0.68 -8.10 2.04
CA GLY A 41 1.30 -8.95 1.02
C GLY A 41 2.29 -8.15 0.16
N PHE A 42 1.93 -6.92 -0.20
CA PHE A 42 2.82 -6.00 -0.89
C PHE A 42 4.10 -5.73 -0.07
N PHE A 43 3.99 -5.26 1.17
CA PHE A 43 5.17 -4.99 2.01
C PHE A 43 5.94 -6.25 2.41
N ARG A 44 5.30 -7.42 2.44
CA ARG A 44 6.00 -8.69 2.68
C ARG A 44 6.95 -9.02 1.53
N ARG A 45 6.56 -8.72 0.29
CA ARG A 45 7.35 -9.03 -0.92
C ARG A 45 8.33 -7.91 -1.26
N ASP A 46 7.87 -6.67 -1.18
CA ASP A 46 8.54 -5.50 -1.74
C ASP A 46 9.00 -4.50 -0.64
N GLY A 47 8.78 -4.81 0.64
CA GLY A 47 9.06 -3.90 1.76
C GLY A 47 10.54 -3.61 2.02
N GLU A 48 11.43 -4.53 1.63
CA GLU A 48 12.89 -4.34 1.77
C GLU A 48 13.38 -3.13 0.96
N PHE A 49 12.83 -2.93 -0.24
CA PHE A 49 13.13 -1.74 -1.04
C PHE A 49 12.82 -0.45 -0.27
N TYR A 50 11.63 -0.36 0.32
CA TYR A 50 11.22 0.84 1.07
C TYR A 50 11.99 1.00 2.38
N ALA A 51 12.39 -0.09 3.03
CA ALA A 51 13.27 -0.01 4.19
C ALA A 51 14.63 0.61 3.81
N ASN A 52 15.25 0.11 2.73
CA ASN A 52 16.52 0.62 2.23
C ASN A 52 16.42 2.07 1.72
N ALA A 53 15.33 2.40 1.04
CA ALA A 53 15.04 3.78 0.62
C ALA A 53 14.87 4.71 1.83
N GLY A 54 14.26 4.24 2.93
CA GLY A 54 14.14 5.00 4.17
C GLY A 54 15.49 5.26 4.85
N ILE A 55 16.39 4.27 4.84
CA ILE A 55 17.77 4.44 5.33
C ILE A 55 18.50 5.51 4.52
N LEU A 56 18.40 5.45 3.19
CA LEU A 56 18.99 6.45 2.30
C LEU A 56 18.39 7.85 2.53
N ASP A 57 17.07 7.94 2.74
CA ASP A 57 16.39 9.20 3.04
C ASP A 57 16.91 9.82 4.35
N ALA A 58 17.08 9.00 5.39
CA ALA A 58 17.64 9.43 6.67
C ALA A 58 19.04 10.03 6.50
N GLN A 59 19.92 9.34 5.76
CA GLN A 59 21.29 9.79 5.50
C GLN A 59 21.33 11.15 4.79
N TYR A 60 20.50 11.34 3.76
CA TYR A 60 20.44 12.60 3.00
C TYR A 60 19.83 13.77 3.77
N ARG A 61 19.09 13.47 4.85
CA ARG A 61 18.59 14.44 5.81
C ARG A 61 19.54 14.68 7.00
N GLY A 62 20.63 13.91 7.08
CA GLY A 62 21.58 13.93 8.20
C GLY A 62 20.98 13.43 9.51
N MET A 63 20.06 12.48 9.44
CA MET A 63 19.46 11.81 10.60
C MET A 63 20.04 10.41 10.76
N SER A 64 19.97 9.88 11.99
CA SER A 64 20.15 8.44 12.19
C SER A 64 18.93 7.66 11.67
N GLU A 65 19.14 6.41 11.25
CA GLU A 65 18.06 5.53 10.78
C GLU A 65 16.97 5.35 11.84
N GLU A 66 17.38 5.14 13.10
CA GLU A 66 16.45 4.97 14.22
C GLU A 66 15.58 6.22 14.42
N GLU A 67 16.19 7.40 14.43
CA GLU A 67 15.47 8.67 14.60
C GLU A 67 14.50 8.92 13.45
N TYR A 68 14.91 8.62 12.22
CA TYR A 68 14.08 8.78 11.03
C TYR A 68 12.84 7.89 11.09
N PHE A 69 13.00 6.59 11.31
CA PHE A 69 11.87 5.66 11.37
C PHE A 69 10.98 5.91 12.59
N LYS A 70 11.54 6.32 13.72
CA LYS A 70 10.78 6.74 14.90
C LYS A 70 9.96 8.00 14.62
N THR A 71 10.54 8.97 13.92
CA THR A 71 9.83 10.20 13.51
C THR A 71 8.67 9.84 12.59
N LEU A 72 8.88 9.03 11.56
CA LEU A 72 7.78 8.57 10.70
C LEU A 72 6.71 7.77 11.46
N ARG A 73 7.09 7.02 12.49
CA ARG A 73 6.14 6.23 13.30
C ARG A 73 5.24 7.11 14.16
N ASP A 74 5.79 8.18 14.73
CA ASP A 74 5.17 8.92 15.84
C ASP A 74 4.74 10.34 15.46
N ARG A 75 5.25 10.88 14.36
CA ARG A 75 5.06 12.26 13.90
C ARG A 75 4.61 12.33 12.44
N LEU A 76 4.39 13.55 11.95
CA LEU A 76 4.01 13.78 10.56
C LEU A 76 5.25 13.76 9.65
N GLU A 77 5.07 13.58 8.34
CA GLU A 77 6.19 13.55 7.39
C GLU A 77 6.83 14.92 7.25
N GLU A 78 6.04 15.98 7.47
CA GLU A 78 6.45 17.38 7.45
C GLU A 78 7.40 17.74 8.61
N ASP A 79 7.44 16.91 9.65
CA ASP A 79 8.36 17.06 10.79
C ASP A 79 9.78 16.54 10.47
N LEU A 80 9.98 15.93 9.30
CA LEU A 80 11.31 15.52 8.85
C LEU A 80 12.15 16.75 8.44
N PRO A 81 13.43 16.82 8.84
CA PRO A 81 14.32 17.90 8.41
C PRO A 81 14.48 17.89 6.90
N ARG A 82 14.73 19.07 6.33
CA ARG A 82 15.01 19.21 4.90
C ARG A 82 16.29 18.47 4.53
N TYR A 83 16.37 18.05 3.27
CA TYR A 83 17.59 17.46 2.73
C TYR A 83 18.78 18.42 2.82
N GLN A 84 19.93 17.89 3.21
CA GLN A 84 21.17 18.66 3.32
C GLN A 84 21.83 18.88 1.95
N GLN A 85 21.75 17.87 1.07
CA GLN A 85 22.45 17.86 -0.23
C GLN A 85 21.51 17.56 -1.42
N GLY A 86 20.21 17.78 -1.24
CA GLY A 86 19.17 17.46 -2.22
C GLY A 86 18.49 16.10 -1.97
N ARG A 87 17.41 15.83 -2.70
CA ARG A 87 16.66 14.57 -2.56
C ARG A 87 17.44 13.43 -3.24
N PRO A 88 17.64 12.27 -2.59
CA PRO A 88 18.33 11.15 -3.20
C PRO A 88 17.50 10.50 -4.31
N GLY A 89 18.18 9.82 -5.24
CA GLY A 89 17.54 8.88 -6.14
C GLY A 89 17.35 7.52 -5.44
N PHE A 90 16.10 7.12 -5.23
CA PHE A 90 15.76 5.87 -4.51
C PHE A 90 15.82 4.59 -5.37
N GLY A 91 16.11 4.72 -6.66
CA GLY A 91 16.00 3.62 -7.62
C GLY A 91 14.58 3.47 -8.19
N VAL A 92 14.32 2.31 -8.83
CA VAL A 92 13.02 1.99 -9.43
C VAL A 92 12.11 1.43 -8.36
N SER A 93 10.96 2.08 -8.14
CA SER A 93 10.01 1.67 -7.12
C SER A 93 9.25 0.40 -7.54
N PRO A 94 9.00 -0.55 -6.61
CA PRO A 94 8.17 -1.72 -6.90
C PRO A 94 6.75 -1.38 -7.37
N ILE A 95 6.22 -0.18 -7.09
CA ILE A 95 4.91 0.23 -7.62
C ILE A 95 4.97 0.98 -8.95
N ASP A 96 6.16 1.32 -9.47
CA ASP A 96 6.32 2.06 -10.73
C ASP A 96 5.61 1.41 -11.94
N PRO A 97 5.56 0.07 -12.08
CA PRO A 97 4.81 -0.55 -13.18
C PRO A 97 3.31 -0.29 -13.16
N ILE A 98 2.75 0.18 -12.05
CA ILE A 98 1.35 0.59 -11.97
C ILE A 98 1.28 2.10 -12.17
N GLU A 99 0.70 2.54 -13.27
CA GLU A 99 0.50 3.97 -13.53
C GLU A 99 -0.39 4.62 -12.46
N PRO A 100 -0.23 5.93 -12.18
CA PRO A 100 -1.17 6.66 -11.34
C PRO A 100 -2.61 6.52 -11.87
N ILE A 101 -3.52 6.13 -10.99
CA ILE A 101 -4.93 5.92 -11.37
C ILE A 101 -5.59 7.30 -11.57
N PRO A 102 -6.48 7.49 -12.57
CA PRO A 102 -7.18 8.77 -12.72
C PRO A 102 -7.94 9.17 -11.44
N THR A 103 -7.96 10.48 -11.15
CA THR A 103 -8.57 11.01 -9.91
C THR A 103 -10.03 11.42 -10.08
N ASP A 104 -10.60 11.18 -11.27
CA ASP A 104 -11.98 11.48 -11.59
C ASP A 104 -12.95 10.70 -10.68
N PRO A 105 -14.15 11.25 -10.39
CA PRO A 105 -15.14 10.60 -9.54
C PRO A 105 -15.48 9.15 -9.95
N GLY A 106 -15.37 8.80 -11.23
CA GLY A 106 -15.62 7.45 -11.74
C GLY A 106 -14.67 6.38 -11.20
N TYR A 107 -13.46 6.76 -10.79
CA TYR A 107 -12.46 5.86 -10.21
C TYR A 107 -12.50 5.84 -8.68
N LYS A 108 -13.27 6.73 -8.05
CA LYS A 108 -13.32 6.89 -6.60
C LYS A 108 -14.23 5.84 -5.98
N ARG A 109 -13.65 4.94 -5.18
CA ARG A 109 -14.39 3.89 -4.48
C ARG A 109 -14.47 4.19 -3.00
N SER A 110 -15.68 4.21 -2.46
CA SER A 110 -15.92 4.51 -1.05
C SER A 110 -15.23 3.49 -0.14
N TYR A 111 -14.50 4.01 0.83
CA TYR A 111 -13.74 3.24 1.80
C TYR A 111 -13.68 4.04 3.12
N ASN A 112 -13.19 3.49 4.23
CA ASN A 112 -13.17 4.21 5.52
C ASN A 112 -11.73 4.37 6.04
N THR A 113 -11.25 3.34 6.71
CA THR A 113 -10.01 3.36 7.48
C THR A 113 -9.18 2.12 7.18
N ILE A 114 -7.86 2.28 7.16
CA ILE A 114 -6.91 1.17 7.03
C ILE A 114 -6.14 1.03 8.34
N GLY A 115 -6.16 -0.17 8.93
CA GLY A 115 -5.34 -0.52 10.08
C GLY A 115 -4.08 -1.28 9.66
N LEU A 116 -2.90 -0.72 9.96
CA LEU A 116 -1.58 -1.32 9.67
C LEU A 116 -0.78 -1.56 10.95
N SER A 117 0.18 -2.48 10.90
CA SER A 117 1.22 -2.55 11.94
C SER A 117 2.05 -1.25 11.93
N ALA A 118 2.69 -0.91 13.05
CA ALA A 118 3.59 0.24 13.11
C ALA A 118 4.69 0.19 12.03
N TYR A 119 5.20 -1.00 11.73
CA TYR A 119 6.19 -1.21 10.67
C TYR A 119 5.63 -0.91 9.28
N ASN A 120 4.51 -1.54 8.88
CA ASN A 120 3.91 -1.29 7.56
C ASN A 120 3.41 0.15 7.42
N TYR A 121 2.96 0.77 8.52
CA TYR A 121 2.60 2.19 8.55
C TYR A 121 3.79 3.09 8.20
N VAL A 122 4.96 2.82 8.79
CA VAL A 122 6.20 3.55 8.50
C VAL A 122 6.64 3.30 7.05
N LEU A 123 6.64 2.06 6.58
CA LEU A 123 6.99 1.76 5.18
C LEU A 123 6.06 2.43 4.19
N LEU A 124 4.77 2.56 4.51
CA LEU A 124 3.82 3.27 3.66
C LEU A 124 4.13 4.78 3.57
N LYS A 125 4.55 5.41 4.66
CA LYS A 125 5.05 6.80 4.60
C LYS A 125 6.31 6.92 3.77
N VAL A 126 7.25 5.97 3.90
CA VAL A 126 8.44 5.95 3.04
C VAL A 126 8.06 5.79 1.58
N ALA A 127 7.14 4.88 1.25
CA ALA A 127 6.64 4.73 -0.12
C ALA A 127 6.05 6.04 -0.67
N ARG A 128 5.20 6.73 0.10
CA ARG A 128 4.69 8.05 -0.29
C ARG A 128 5.81 9.06 -0.58
N ILE A 129 6.85 9.11 0.27
CA ILE A 129 8.02 9.98 0.07
C ILE A 129 8.76 9.59 -1.21
N VAL A 130 9.06 8.31 -1.39
CA VAL A 130 9.83 7.77 -2.53
C VAL A 130 9.11 7.99 -3.85
N ASP A 131 7.84 7.61 -3.93
CA ASP A 131 7.06 7.58 -5.16
C ASP A 131 6.52 8.95 -5.56
N GLY A 132 6.50 9.92 -4.63
CA GLY A 132 6.05 11.28 -4.91
C GLY A 132 4.57 11.31 -5.29
N GLY A 133 3.68 11.16 -4.31
CA GLY A 133 2.23 11.19 -4.53
C GLY A 133 1.42 11.44 -3.27
N SER A 134 0.09 11.38 -3.42
CA SER A 134 -0.80 11.35 -2.25
C SER A 134 -0.80 9.96 -1.62
N MET A 135 -0.99 9.91 -0.30
CA MET A 135 -1.14 8.65 0.45
C MET A 135 -2.20 7.74 -0.19
N ILE A 136 -3.32 8.33 -0.63
CA ILE A 136 -4.41 7.59 -1.27
C ILE A 136 -3.95 6.97 -2.59
N GLN A 137 -3.18 7.69 -3.41
CA GLN A 137 -2.66 7.12 -4.66
C GLN A 137 -1.67 6.00 -4.43
N THR A 138 -0.72 6.17 -3.50
CA THR A 138 0.23 5.12 -3.14
C THR A 138 -0.49 3.85 -2.72
N ILE A 139 -1.47 3.95 -1.81
CA ILE A 139 -2.29 2.83 -1.36
C ILE A 139 -3.04 2.19 -2.53
N SER A 140 -3.66 3.01 -3.38
CA SER A 140 -4.47 2.54 -4.51
C SER A 140 -3.62 1.74 -5.51
N ARG A 141 -2.44 2.25 -5.87
CA ARG A 141 -1.48 1.55 -6.75
C ARG A 141 -0.97 0.25 -6.13
N MET A 142 -0.71 0.23 -4.81
CA MET A 142 -0.33 -1.00 -4.11
C MET A 142 -1.43 -2.07 -4.14
N ILE A 143 -2.70 -1.67 -4.00
CA ILE A 143 -3.85 -2.58 -4.11
C ILE A 143 -3.96 -3.15 -5.51
N VAL A 144 -3.92 -2.30 -6.55
CA VAL A 144 -3.95 -2.72 -7.95
C VAL A 144 -2.81 -3.71 -8.23
N LYS A 145 -1.57 -3.36 -7.83
CA LYS A 145 -0.42 -4.24 -8.01
C LYS A 145 -0.63 -5.59 -7.33
N HIS A 146 -1.04 -5.59 -6.07
CA HIS A 146 -1.24 -6.82 -5.33
C HIS A 146 -2.29 -7.71 -5.98
N LEU A 147 -3.43 -7.16 -6.37
CA LEU A 147 -4.48 -7.92 -7.03
C LEU A 147 -4.00 -8.45 -8.38
N ASN A 148 -3.32 -7.65 -9.20
CA ASN A 148 -2.78 -8.11 -10.48
C ASN A 148 -1.77 -9.26 -10.32
N ASP A 149 -0.87 -9.16 -9.35
CA ASP A 149 0.18 -10.17 -9.15
C ASP A 149 -0.36 -11.48 -8.55
N ASN A 150 -1.49 -11.45 -7.84
CA ASN A 150 -1.97 -12.58 -7.03
C ASN A 150 -3.34 -13.12 -7.46
N TRP A 151 -4.03 -12.48 -8.42
CA TRP A 151 -5.39 -12.88 -8.78
C TRP A 151 -5.46 -14.33 -9.25
N GLU A 152 -4.70 -14.66 -10.31
CA GLU A 152 -4.71 -15.99 -10.95
C GLU A 152 -4.05 -17.06 -10.08
N THR A 153 -3.18 -16.67 -9.15
CA THR A 153 -2.35 -17.61 -8.37
C THR A 153 -2.88 -17.87 -6.97
N ALA A 154 -3.66 -16.95 -6.38
CA ALA A 154 -4.16 -17.05 -5.02
C ALA A 154 -5.67 -16.88 -4.92
N TYR A 155 -6.22 -15.77 -5.43
CA TYR A 155 -7.65 -15.45 -5.25
C TYR A 155 -8.55 -16.36 -6.08
N GLN A 156 -8.35 -16.42 -7.41
CA GLN A 156 -9.18 -17.20 -8.32
C GLN A 156 -9.17 -18.70 -7.97
N PRO A 157 -8.01 -19.35 -7.72
CA PRO A 157 -7.99 -20.77 -7.37
C PRO A 157 -8.72 -21.08 -6.05
N GLN A 158 -8.68 -20.16 -5.09
CA GLN A 158 -9.39 -20.33 -3.82
C GLN A 158 -10.91 -20.26 -4.03
N ILE A 159 -11.39 -19.27 -4.80
CA ILE A 159 -12.81 -19.12 -5.15
C ILE A 159 -13.30 -20.39 -5.87
N ASP A 160 -12.57 -20.83 -6.90
CA ASP A 160 -12.91 -22.03 -7.67
C ASP A 160 -12.99 -23.28 -6.79
N ARG A 161 -12.08 -23.42 -5.82
CA ARG A 161 -12.08 -24.55 -4.89
C ARG A 161 -13.30 -24.50 -3.96
N ASP A 162 -13.60 -23.34 -3.40
CA ASP A 162 -14.70 -23.17 -2.47
C ASP A 162 -16.05 -23.42 -3.18
N HIS A 163 -16.19 -23.02 -4.45
CA HIS A 163 -17.33 -23.38 -5.30
C HIS A 163 -17.48 -24.89 -5.50
N ARG A 164 -16.38 -25.62 -5.75
CA ARG A 164 -16.42 -27.09 -5.89
C ARG A 164 -16.80 -27.80 -4.59
N CYS A 165 -16.49 -27.21 -3.43
CA CYS A 165 -16.76 -27.79 -2.12
C CYS A 165 -18.15 -27.47 -1.57
N LYS A 166 -18.77 -26.34 -1.96
CA LYS A 166 -20.11 -25.92 -1.46
C LYS A 166 -21.29 -26.78 -1.98
N PHE A 167 -21.07 -27.68 -2.93
CA PHE A 167 -22.12 -28.54 -3.52
C PHE A 167 -21.85 -30.06 -3.37
N LYS A 168 -21.16 -30.45 -2.30
CA LYS A 168 -21.08 -31.85 -1.85
C LYS A 168 -21.64 -31.99 -0.45
#